data_AF-A0A6B3H2G0-F1
#
_entry.id   AF-A0A6B3H2G0-F1
#
_cell.length_a   1.000
_cell.length_b   1.000
_cell.length_c   1.000
_cell.angle_alpha   90.00
_cell.angle_beta   90.00
_cell.angle_gamma   90.00
#
_symmetry.space_group_name_H-M   'P 1'
#
loop_
_entity.id
_entity.type
_entity.pdbx_description
1 polymer ?
#
loop_
_entity_poly.entity_id
_entity_poly.type
_entity_poly.pdbx_seq_one_letter_code
_entity_poly.pdbx_strand_id
1 'polypeptide(L)'
;IDPSFGNLAEAEKLIAEARQAGIRTIIDIVPNHVSDQHAWFRAALAAGPGSPERELFHFRPGRGAHGELPPNDWESEFGGVPWTRVEDGQWYLHLFATEQPDLNWAHPAVRQEHEDVLRFWFERGVAGVRIDSAALVAKDPALPD
;
A
#
# COMPACT_ATOMS: atom_id res chain seq x y z
N ILE A 1 14.72 -4.66 -3.29
CA ILE A 1 15.32 -4.20 -4.57
C ILE A 1 14.78 -5.13 -5.64
N ASP A 2 14.16 -4.60 -6.68
CA ASP A 2 13.75 -5.42 -7.82
C ASP A 2 15.00 -6.04 -8.48
N PRO A 3 14.99 -7.34 -8.84
CA PRO A 3 16.18 -8.00 -9.40
C PRO A 3 16.73 -7.35 -10.67
N SER A 4 15.91 -6.62 -11.44
CA SER A 4 16.35 -5.88 -12.62
C SER A 4 17.27 -4.69 -12.27
N PHE A 5 17.20 -4.19 -11.04
CA PHE A 5 18.05 -3.12 -10.53
C PHE A 5 19.23 -3.62 -9.68
N GLY A 6 19.29 -4.92 -9.40
CA GLY A 6 20.34 -5.55 -8.59
C GLY A 6 19.84 -6.07 -7.24
N ASN A 7 20.67 -5.95 -6.21
CA ASN A 7 20.38 -6.47 -4.86
C ASN A 7 20.61 -5.43 -3.75
N LEU A 8 20.32 -5.81 -2.51
CA LEU A 8 20.43 -4.90 -1.36
C LEU A 8 21.86 -4.42 -1.10
N ALA A 9 22.87 -5.29 -1.23
CA ALA A 9 24.27 -4.91 -1.01
C ALA A 9 24.75 -3.91 -2.08
N GLU A 10 24.25 -4.02 -3.30
CA GLU A 10 24.53 -3.04 -4.37
C GLU A 10 23.87 -1.69 -4.08
N ALA A 11 22.65 -1.68 -3.54
CA ALA A 11 22.00 -0.45 -3.09
C ALA A 11 22.74 0.20 -1.92
N GLU A 12 23.19 -0.60 -0.93
CA GLU A 12 24.00 -0.11 0.19
C GLU A 12 25.33 0.48 -0.28
N LYS A 13 25.99 -0.17 -1.24
CA LYS A 13 27.21 0.34 -1.89
C LYS A 13 26.95 1.69 -2.57
N LEU A 14 25.88 1.81 -3.37
CA LEU A 14 25.50 3.05 -4.03
C LEU A 14 25.30 4.19 -3.03
N ILE A 15 24.57 3.94 -1.94
CA ILE A 15 24.31 4.93 -0.89
C ILE A 15 25.63 5.38 -0.23
N ALA A 16 26.52 4.44 0.06
CA ALA A 16 27.82 4.72 0.68
C ALA A 16 28.74 5.54 -0.25
N GLU A 17 28.85 5.17 -1.52
CA GLU A 17 29.66 5.88 -2.52
C GLU A 17 29.13 7.28 -2.80
N ALA A 18 27.81 7.45 -2.92
CA ALA A 18 27.18 8.77 -3.04
C ALA A 18 27.54 9.66 -1.85
N ARG A 19 27.47 9.13 -0.63
CA ARG A 19 27.85 9.87 0.58
C ARG A 19 29.32 10.29 0.58
N GLN A 20 30.24 9.41 0.14
CA GLN A 20 31.66 9.74 0.02
C GLN A 20 31.92 10.85 -0.99
N ALA A 21 31.10 10.91 -2.05
CA ALA A 21 31.11 11.99 -3.04
C ALA A 21 30.39 13.28 -2.57
N GLY A 22 29.92 13.35 -1.33
CA GLY A 22 29.18 14.51 -0.82
C GLY A 22 27.73 14.60 -1.32
N ILE A 23 27.21 13.56 -1.96
CA ILE A 23 25.84 13.46 -2.46
C ILE A 23 24.94 12.85 -1.37
N ARG A 24 23.72 13.36 -1.23
CA ARG A 24 22.70 12.80 -0.34
C ARG A 24 21.68 12.03 -1.16
N THR A 25 21.45 10.78 -0.78
CA THR A 25 20.44 9.93 -1.42
C THR A 25 19.13 10.04 -0.65
N ILE A 26 18.03 10.25 -1.38
CA ILE A 26 16.67 10.05 -0.88
C ILE A 26 16.07 8.82 -1.56
N ILE A 27 15.08 8.19 -0.92
CA ILE A 27 14.30 7.11 -1.52
C ILE A 27 12.84 7.51 -1.63
N ASP A 28 12.12 6.83 -2.51
CA ASP A 28 10.67 6.91 -2.58
C ASP A 28 10.05 5.89 -1.61
N ILE A 29 9.08 6.33 -0.82
CA ILE A 29 8.24 5.47 0.03
C ILE A 29 6.82 5.61 -0.46
N VAL A 30 6.17 4.46 -0.70
CA VAL A 30 4.81 4.37 -1.22
C VAL A 30 3.90 3.79 -0.14
N PRO A 31 3.39 4.64 0.79
CA PRO A 31 2.66 4.16 1.97
C PRO A 31 1.21 3.76 1.70
N ASN A 32 0.62 4.27 0.62
CA ASN A 32 -0.83 4.19 0.42
C ASN A 32 -1.30 2.77 0.08
N HIS A 33 -0.54 2.06 -0.74
CA HIS A 33 -0.91 0.75 -1.30
C HIS A 33 0.32 -0.14 -1.46
N VAL A 34 0.07 -1.44 -1.59
CA VAL A 34 1.08 -2.43 -2.01
C VAL A 34 0.59 -3.11 -3.28
N SER A 35 1.43 -3.94 -3.92
CA SER A 35 0.95 -4.80 -5.00
C SER A 35 -0.04 -5.84 -4.47
N ASP A 36 -1.02 -6.22 -5.28
CA ASP A 36 -1.88 -7.38 -5.08
C ASP A 36 -1.10 -8.71 -4.91
N GLN A 37 0.12 -8.79 -5.43
CA GLN A 37 1.04 -9.92 -5.23
C GLN A 37 1.80 -9.86 -3.89
N HIS A 38 1.65 -8.78 -3.12
CA HIS A 38 2.26 -8.65 -1.80
C HIS A 38 1.74 -9.76 -0.86
N ALA A 39 2.61 -10.26 0.01
CA ALA A 39 2.29 -11.37 0.90
C ALA A 39 1.06 -11.07 1.78
N TRP A 40 0.94 -9.84 2.27
CA TRP A 40 -0.22 -9.41 3.06
C TRP A 40 -1.53 -9.48 2.29
N PHE A 41 -1.57 -9.02 1.03
CA PHE A 41 -2.81 -8.99 0.28
C PHE A 41 -3.25 -10.40 -0.13
N ARG A 42 -2.30 -11.25 -0.55
CA ARG A 42 -2.56 -12.67 -0.82
C ARG A 42 -3.08 -13.39 0.42
N ALA A 43 -2.51 -13.09 1.59
CA ALA A 43 -2.99 -13.65 2.86
C ALA A 43 -4.40 -13.15 3.20
N ALA A 44 -4.69 -11.86 2.99
CA ALA A 44 -6.03 -11.28 3.19
C ALA A 44 -7.08 -11.95 2.30
N LEU A 45 -6.76 -12.18 1.02
CA LEU A 45 -7.64 -12.90 0.08
C LEU A 45 -7.87 -14.35 0.52
N ALA A 46 -6.82 -15.05 0.94
CA ALA A 46 -6.91 -16.45 1.36
C ALA A 46 -7.67 -16.64 2.69
N ALA A 47 -7.51 -15.71 3.63
CA ALA A 47 -8.10 -15.79 4.96
C ALA A 47 -9.60 -15.43 4.97
N GLY A 48 -10.04 -14.57 4.04
CA GLY A 48 -11.45 -14.24 3.85
C GLY A 48 -12.04 -13.34 4.96
N PRO A 49 -13.36 -13.07 4.92
CA PRO A 49 -14.00 -12.04 5.73
C PRO A 49 -13.86 -12.26 7.25
N GLY A 50 -13.56 -11.19 7.99
CA GLY A 50 -13.42 -11.21 9.45
C GLY A 50 -12.06 -11.69 9.98
N SER A 51 -11.12 -11.99 9.09
CA SER A 51 -9.75 -12.36 9.46
C SER A 51 -8.88 -11.13 9.80
N PRO A 52 -7.86 -11.27 10.67
CA PRO A 52 -6.89 -10.21 10.95
C PRO A 52 -6.17 -9.72 9.68
N GLU A 53 -5.93 -10.61 8.71
CA GLU A 53 -5.29 -10.28 7.44
C GLU A 53 -6.15 -9.34 6.59
N ARG A 54 -7.48 -9.49 6.61
CA ARG A 54 -8.41 -8.57 5.93
C ARG A 54 -8.37 -7.17 6.53
N GLU A 55 -8.13 -7.03 7.83
CA GLU A 55 -8.14 -5.74 8.52
C GLU A 55 -7.00 -4.81 8.10
N LEU A 56 -5.96 -5.35 7.46
CA LEU A 56 -4.83 -4.60 6.91
C LEU A 56 -5.21 -3.78 5.66
N PHE A 57 -6.38 -4.03 5.07
CA PHE A 57 -6.86 -3.38 3.83
C PHE A 57 -8.30 -2.90 3.98
N HIS A 58 -8.78 -2.13 3.02
CA HIS A 58 -10.17 -1.68 2.99
C HIS A 58 -11.06 -2.67 2.24
N PHE A 59 -11.56 -3.68 2.95
CA PHE A 59 -12.63 -4.57 2.46
C PHE A 59 -14.01 -4.12 2.93
N ARG A 60 -14.98 -4.04 2.02
CA ARG A 60 -16.37 -3.63 2.32
C ARG A 60 -17.39 -4.48 1.56
N PRO A 61 -18.58 -4.73 2.13
CA PRO A 61 -19.69 -5.25 1.34
C PRO A 61 -20.09 -4.23 0.27
N GLY A 62 -20.53 -4.71 -0.89
CA GLY A 62 -21.08 -3.86 -1.94
C GLY A 62 -22.51 -3.40 -1.64
N ARG A 63 -23.00 -2.43 -2.42
CA ARG A 63 -24.41 -1.99 -2.44
C ARG A 63 -25.22 -2.84 -3.44
N GLY A 64 -26.54 -2.63 -3.50
CA GLY A 64 -27.46 -3.39 -4.34
C GLY A 64 -28.07 -4.60 -3.63
N ALA A 65 -28.98 -5.31 -4.31
CA ALA A 65 -29.72 -6.42 -3.69
C ALA A 65 -28.82 -7.64 -3.38
N HIS A 66 -27.71 -7.76 -4.11
CA HIS A 66 -26.75 -8.87 -4.04
C HIS A 66 -25.30 -8.39 -3.89
N GLY A 67 -25.09 -7.14 -3.46
CA GLY A 67 -23.75 -6.55 -3.31
C GLY A 67 -23.02 -6.33 -4.64
N GLU A 68 -23.76 -6.22 -5.74
CA GLU A 68 -23.25 -6.09 -7.11
C GLU A 68 -22.74 -4.69 -7.47
N LEU A 69 -23.03 -3.68 -6.65
CA LEU A 69 -22.57 -2.32 -6.82
C LEU A 69 -21.40 -2.01 -5.86
N PRO A 70 -20.48 -1.11 -6.22
CA PRO A 70 -19.40 -0.73 -5.33
C PRO A 70 -19.91 -0.11 -4.01
N PRO A 71 -19.12 -0.15 -2.93
CA PRO A 71 -19.51 0.37 -1.61
C PRO A 71 -19.88 1.86 -1.59
N ASN A 72 -19.26 2.68 -2.43
CA ASN A 72 -19.53 4.12 -2.60
C ASN A 72 -19.27 4.58 -4.04
N ASP A 73 -19.55 5.86 -4.32
CA ASP A 73 -19.39 6.50 -5.63
C ASP A 73 -18.01 7.17 -5.84
N TRP A 74 -16.98 6.74 -5.11
CA TRP A 74 -15.63 7.28 -5.30
C TRP A 74 -15.09 7.00 -6.70
N GLU A 75 -14.17 7.85 -7.16
CA GLU A 75 -13.45 7.70 -8.41
C GLU A 75 -11.97 7.35 -8.16
N SER A 76 -11.41 6.47 -8.98
CA SER A 76 -9.96 6.21 -9.01
C SER A 76 -9.22 7.43 -9.54
N GLU A 77 -8.00 7.66 -9.03
CA GLU A 77 -7.06 8.67 -9.54
C GLU A 77 -6.66 8.43 -11.01
N PHE A 78 -6.84 7.19 -11.50
CA PHE A 78 -6.64 6.82 -12.90
C PHE A 78 -7.95 6.76 -13.71
N GLY A 79 -9.07 7.14 -13.10
CA GLY A 79 -10.41 7.07 -13.67
C GLY A 79 -11.06 5.70 -13.50
N GLY A 80 -12.39 5.70 -13.38
CA GLY A 80 -13.19 4.50 -13.17
C GLY A 80 -13.43 4.18 -11.69
N VAL A 81 -13.92 2.98 -11.43
CA VAL A 81 -14.35 2.55 -10.09
C VAL A 81 -13.13 2.07 -9.27
N PRO A 82 -12.83 2.66 -8.10
CA PRO A 82 -11.68 2.29 -7.26
C PRO A 82 -11.98 1.08 -6.36
N TRP A 83 -12.87 0.21 -6.80
CA TRP A 83 -13.31 -0.96 -6.06
C TRP A 83 -13.35 -2.17 -6.96
N THR A 84 -12.76 -3.27 -6.50
CA THR A 84 -12.82 -4.56 -7.20
C THR A 84 -13.45 -5.62 -6.30
N ARG A 85 -14.46 -6.32 -6.85
CA ARG A 85 -15.16 -7.40 -6.16
C ARG A 85 -14.35 -8.69 -6.19
N VAL A 86 -14.25 -9.37 -5.05
CA VAL A 86 -13.58 -10.68 -4.91
C VAL A 86 -14.62 -11.81 -4.79
N GLU A 87 -14.16 -13.06 -4.88
CA GLU A 87 -15.03 -14.25 -4.97
C GLU A 87 -16.00 -14.41 -3.79
N ASP A 88 -15.60 -13.97 -2.59
CA ASP A 88 -16.44 -14.00 -1.38
C ASP A 88 -17.53 -12.91 -1.37
N GLY A 89 -17.57 -12.06 -2.39
CA GLY A 89 -18.57 -11.02 -2.58
C GLY A 89 -18.22 -9.66 -1.98
N GLN A 90 -17.16 -9.54 -1.17
CA GLN A 90 -16.66 -8.24 -0.71
C GLN A 90 -15.93 -7.49 -1.84
N TRP A 91 -15.74 -6.19 -1.65
CA TRP A 91 -14.98 -5.30 -2.51
C TRP A 91 -13.75 -4.80 -1.76
N TYR A 92 -12.59 -4.73 -2.43
CA TYR A 92 -11.43 -4.03 -1.90
C TYR A 92 -11.21 -2.70 -2.60
N LEU A 93 -10.76 -1.71 -1.84
CA LEU A 93 -10.40 -0.39 -2.34
C LEU A 93 -9.03 -0.42 -3.04
N HIS A 94 -8.94 0.27 -4.17
CA HIS A 94 -7.71 0.63 -4.84
C HIS A 94 -7.88 2.02 -5.47
N LEU A 95 -7.28 3.06 -4.87
CA LEU A 95 -7.41 4.44 -5.38
C LEU A 95 -6.66 4.67 -6.69
N PHE A 96 -5.82 3.72 -7.10
CA PHE A 96 -5.05 3.74 -8.35
C PHE A 96 -5.44 2.54 -9.22
N ALA A 97 -4.47 1.72 -9.66
CA ALA A 97 -4.74 0.52 -10.43
C ALA A 97 -5.33 -0.61 -9.56
N THR A 98 -6.07 -1.53 -10.18
CA THR A 98 -6.65 -2.70 -9.50
C THR A 98 -5.59 -3.52 -8.75
N GLU A 99 -4.37 -3.61 -9.29
CA GLU A 99 -3.23 -4.30 -8.71
C GLU A 99 -2.59 -3.57 -7.51
N GLN A 100 -3.13 -2.42 -7.11
CA GLN A 100 -2.61 -1.56 -6.02
C GLN A 100 -3.64 -1.42 -4.87
N PRO A 101 -3.96 -2.50 -4.15
CA PRO A 101 -4.86 -2.45 -3.00
C PRO A 101 -4.38 -1.50 -1.91
N ASP A 102 -5.29 -0.62 -1.47
CA ASP A 102 -5.04 0.38 -0.45
C ASP A 102 -4.94 -0.23 0.95
N LEU A 103 -3.87 0.13 1.66
CA LEU A 103 -3.64 -0.26 3.05
C LEU A 103 -4.54 0.55 4.00
N ASN A 104 -4.99 -0.12 5.06
CA ASN A 104 -5.78 0.49 6.12
C ASN A 104 -4.88 1.11 7.20
N TRP A 105 -4.55 2.39 7.06
CA TRP A 105 -3.69 3.12 8.00
C TRP A 105 -4.31 3.37 9.38
N ALA A 106 -5.60 3.08 9.58
CA ALA A 106 -6.19 3.04 10.92
C ALA A 106 -5.67 1.82 11.72
N HIS A 107 -5.21 0.76 11.05
CA HIS A 107 -4.68 -0.44 11.69
C HIS A 107 -3.24 -0.22 12.20
N PRO A 108 -2.94 -0.52 13.49
CA PRO A 108 -1.63 -0.24 14.08
C PRO A 108 -0.48 -1.01 13.43
N ALA A 109 -0.71 -2.24 12.95
CA ALA A 109 0.35 -3.01 12.27
C ALA A 109 0.79 -2.37 10.94
N VAL A 110 -0.13 -1.69 10.23
CA VAL A 110 0.22 -0.97 8.99
C VAL A 110 1.15 0.20 9.30
N ARG A 111 0.86 0.95 10.38
CA ARG A 111 1.72 2.05 10.83
C ARG A 111 3.09 1.54 11.26
N GLN A 112 3.12 0.48 12.07
CA GLN A 112 4.37 -0.12 12.56
C GLN A 112 5.26 -0.60 11.41
N GLU A 113 4.69 -1.30 10.42
CA GLU A 113 5.46 -1.75 9.25
C GLU A 113 6.11 -0.59 8.50
N HIS A 114 5.41 0.54 8.33
CA HIS A 114 5.98 1.70 7.65
C HIS A 114 7.07 2.38 8.47
N GLU A 115 6.95 2.42 9.80
CA GLU A 115 8.05 2.86 10.68
C GLU A 115 9.28 1.95 10.54
N ASP A 116 9.07 0.64 10.42
CA ASP A 116 10.15 -0.34 10.26
C ASP A 116 10.80 -0.25 8.87
N VAL A 117 10.02 -0.01 7.81
CA VAL A 117 10.55 0.28 6.46
C VAL A 117 11.39 1.56 6.47
N LEU A 118 10.92 2.62 7.13
CA LEU A 118 11.69 3.86 7.26
C LEU A 118 13.00 3.62 8.02
N ARG A 119 12.94 2.90 9.16
CA ARG A 119 14.11 2.53 9.95
C ARG A 119 15.12 1.73 9.13
N PHE A 120 14.64 0.72 8.40
CA PHE A 120 15.46 -0.13 7.53
C PHE A 120 16.32 0.71 6.56
N TRP A 121 15.75 1.75 5.96
CA TRP A 121 16.46 2.59 5.01
C TRP A 121 17.34 3.66 5.67
N PHE A 122 16.91 4.26 6.77
CA PHE A 122 17.73 5.22 7.51
C PHE A 122 18.97 4.57 8.12
N GLU A 123 18.86 3.35 8.64
CA GLU A 123 20.01 2.56 9.13
C GLU A 123 21.05 2.29 8.04
N ARG A 124 20.64 2.31 6.76
CA ARG A 124 21.50 2.16 5.58
C ARG A 124 22.09 3.47 5.06
N GLY A 125 21.78 4.59 5.71
CA GLY A 125 22.39 5.89 5.41
C GLY A 125 21.67 6.72 4.35
N VAL A 126 20.43 6.35 3.99
CA VAL A 126 19.53 7.24 3.24
C VAL A 126 19.34 8.54 4.04
N ALA A 127 19.36 9.68 3.36
CA ALA A 127 19.33 11.00 3.98
C ALA A 127 17.92 11.60 4.14
N GLY A 128 16.92 11.00 3.48
CA GLY A 128 15.54 11.45 3.52
C GLY A 128 14.64 10.61 2.63
N VAL A 129 13.35 10.92 2.64
CA VAL A 129 12.34 10.21 1.86
C VAL A 129 11.48 11.19 1.08
N ARG A 130 11.05 10.77 -0.11
CA ARG A 130 9.89 11.30 -0.83
C ARG A 130 8.71 10.38 -0.49
N ILE A 131 7.58 10.96 -0.13
CA ILE A 131 6.38 10.19 0.25
C ILE A 131 5.39 10.29 -0.89
N ASP A 132 5.13 9.17 -1.56
CA ASP A 132 4.12 9.08 -2.60
C ASP A 132 2.71 9.11 -2.01
N SER A 133 1.77 9.77 -2.71
CA SER A 133 0.34 9.73 -2.39
C SER A 133 -0.01 10.04 -0.93
N ALA A 134 0.78 10.91 -0.28
CA ALA A 134 0.69 11.17 1.16
C ALA A 134 -0.70 11.66 1.61
N ALA A 135 -1.42 12.37 0.73
CA ALA A 135 -2.77 12.88 1.01
C ALA A 135 -3.86 11.80 1.04
N LEU A 136 -3.59 10.61 0.50
CA LEU A 136 -4.59 9.55 0.32
C LEU A 136 -4.50 8.45 1.38
N VAL A 137 -3.49 8.51 2.26
CA VAL A 137 -3.18 7.48 3.25
C VAL A 137 -4.33 7.23 4.24
N ALA A 138 -4.95 8.30 4.73
CA ALA A 138 -6.07 8.23 5.66
C ALA A 138 -7.40 8.28 4.90
N LYS A 139 -8.29 7.32 5.19
CA LYS A 139 -9.65 7.27 4.66
C LYS A 139 -10.64 7.55 5.78
N ASP A 140 -11.74 8.24 5.47
CA ASP A 140 -12.86 8.34 6.42
C ASP A 140 -13.38 6.93 6.75
N PRO A 141 -13.51 6.53 8.03
CA PRO A 141 -13.99 5.20 8.39
C PRO A 141 -15.38 4.85 7.82
N ALA A 142 -16.24 5.85 7.64
CA ALA A 142 -17.57 5.70 7.09
C ALA A 142 -17.57 5.58 5.55
N LEU A 143 -16.47 5.96 4.89
CA LEU A 143 -16.31 5.95 3.43
C LEU A 143 -17.53 6.56 2.70
N PRO A 144 -18.00 7.77 3.09
CA PRO A 144 -19.18 8.37 2.49
C PRO A 144 -18.94 8.70 1.02
N ASP A 145 -20.03 8.82 0.25
CA ASP A 145 -19.98 9.35 -1.12
C ASP A 145 -19.43 10.80 -1.15
#